data_AF-A0AAU5DR61-F1
#
_entry.id   AF-A0AAU5DR61-F1
#
_cell.length_a   1.000
_cell.length_b   1.000
_cell.length_c   1.000
_cell.angle_alpha   90.00
_cell.angle_beta   90.00
_cell.angle_gamma   90.00
#
_symmetry.space_group_name_H-M   'P 1'
#
loop_
_entity.id
_entity.type
_entity.pdbx_description
1 polymer ?
#
loop_
_entity_poly.entity_id
_entity_poly.type
_entity_poly.pdbx_seq_one_letter_code
_entity_poly.pdbx_strand_id
1 'polypeptide(L)' 'MQLEWARPGVLRATAHAFEFAALVSAARFVAESAPSGIPAEAVDRLRLILDDYDAQTARLRDEKPHSGGA' A
#
# COMPACT_ATOMS: atom_id res chain seq x y z
N MET A 1 -4.80 9.31 -10.38
CA MET A 1 -3.85 8.18 -10.44
C MET A 1 -3.40 7.91 -11.87
N GLN A 2 -2.13 7.54 -12.07
CA GLN A 2 -1.50 7.17 -13.34
C GLN A 2 -0.65 5.89 -13.14
N LEU A 3 -0.63 5.00 -14.13
CA LEU A 3 0.14 3.74 -14.12
C LEU A 3 0.98 3.66 -15.39
N GLU A 4 2.26 3.37 -15.25
CA GLU A 4 3.19 3.20 -16.37
C GLU A 4 4.16 2.04 -16.13
N TRP A 5 4.64 1.41 -17.20
CA TRP A 5 5.70 0.40 -17.10
C TRP A 5 7.04 1.09 -16.82
N ALA A 6 7.65 0.80 -15.68
CA ALA A 6 8.99 1.29 -15.37
C ALA A 6 10.07 0.39 -16.00
N ARG A 7 9.83 -0.92 -16.03
CA ARG A 7 10.63 -1.98 -16.67
C ARG A 7 9.80 -3.27 -16.76
N PRO A 8 10.24 -4.32 -17.48
CA PRO A 8 9.49 -5.58 -17.55
C PRO A 8 9.13 -6.11 -16.17
N GLY A 9 7.83 -6.35 -15.95
CA GLY A 9 7.30 -6.86 -14.69
C GLY A 9 7.20 -5.84 -13.54
N VAL A 10 7.52 -4.57 -13.76
CA VAL A 10 7.45 -3.52 -12.73
C VAL A 10 6.65 -2.32 -13.23
N LEU A 11 5.59 -2.00 -12.50
CA LEU A 11 4.76 -0.82 -12.72
C LEU A 11 5.21 0.31 -11.78
N ARG A 12 5.22 1.55 -12.29
CA ARG A 12 5.23 2.76 -11.47
C ARG A 12 3.80 3.29 -11.38
N ALA A 13 3.35 3.54 -10.16
CA ALA A 13 2.07 4.17 -9.88
C ALA A 13 2.32 5.56 -9.29
N THR A 14 1.68 6.58 -9.88
CA THR A 14 1.63 7.94 -9.31
C THR A 14 0.19 8.23 -8.93
N ALA A 15 -0.06 8.53 -7.67
CA ALA A 15 -1.40 8.75 -7.14
C ALA A 15 -1.41 9.90 -6.13
N HIS A 16 -2.55 10.57 -5.99
CA HIS A 16 -2.79 11.42 -4.84
C HIS A 16 -2.88 10.55 -3.58
N ALA A 17 -2.51 11.11 -2.42
CA ALA A 17 -2.52 10.38 -1.15
C ALA A 17 -3.90 9.76 -0.82
N PHE A 18 -5.00 10.44 -1.15
CA PHE A 18 -6.36 9.92 -0.95
C PHE A 18 -6.70 8.74 -1.87
N GLU A 19 -6.28 8.78 -3.13
CA GLU A 19 -6.48 7.66 -4.08
C GLU A 19 -5.72 6.43 -3.60
N PHE A 20 -4.48 6.63 -3.13
CA PHE A 20 -3.67 5.55 -2.60
C PHE A 20 -4.24 4.98 -1.29
N ALA A 21 -4.70 5.84 -0.37
CA ALA A 21 -5.35 5.41 0.86
C ALA A 21 -6.62 4.59 0.60
N ALA A 22 -7.40 4.95 -0.41
CA ALA A 22 -8.57 4.16 -0.82
C ALA A 22 -8.18 2.76 -1.31
N LEU A 23 -7.11 2.65 -2.12
CA LEU A 23 -6.59 1.37 -2.59
C LEU A 23 -6.09 0.48 -1.43
N VAL A 24 -5.32 1.05 -0.51
CA VAL A 24 -4.84 0.34 0.69
C VAL A 24 -6.01 -0.14 1.55
N SER A 25 -7.05 0.68 1.70
CA SER A 25 -8.26 0.32 2.46
C SER A 25 -8.99 -0.86 1.82
N ALA A 26 -9.14 -0.87 0.49
CA ALA A 26 -9.73 -2.00 -0.23
C ALA A 26 -8.88 -3.28 -0.10
N ALA A 27 -7.56 -3.15 -0.17
CA ALA A 27 -6.64 -4.27 0.02
C ALA A 27 -6.76 -4.87 1.43
N ARG A 28 -6.84 -4.03 2.48
CA ARG A 28 -7.08 -4.49 3.86
C ARG A 28 -8.41 -5.21 4.01
N PHE A 29 -9.48 -4.65 3.44
CA PHE A 29 -10.79 -5.32 3.45
C PHE A 29 -10.73 -6.72 2.84
N VAL A 30 -10.03 -6.91 1.71
CA VAL A 30 -9.84 -8.24 1.10
C VAL A 30 -8.99 -9.15 1.98
N ALA A 31 -7.91 -8.64 2.58
CA ALA A 31 -7.02 -9.41 3.45
C ALA A 31 -7.71 -9.90 4.74
N GLU A 32 -8.64 -9.11 5.26
CA GLU A 32 -9.43 -9.40 6.47
C GLU A 32 -10.64 -10.29 6.18
N SER A 33 -11.41 -9.96 5.14
CA SER A 33 -12.64 -10.71 4.80
C SER A 33 -12.37 -12.07 4.17
N ALA A 34 -11.17 -12.27 3.60
CA ALA A 34 -10.74 -13.49 2.93
C ALA A 34 -11.86 -14.09 2.04
N PRO A 35 -12.36 -13.32 1.06
CA PRO A 35 -13.58 -13.67 0.33
C PRO A 35 -13.40 -14.99 -0.42
N SER A 36 -14.44 -15.82 -0.40
CA SER A 36 -14.47 -17.07 -1.15
C SER A 36 -14.33 -16.78 -2.64
N GLY A 37 -13.29 -17.35 -3.26
CA GLY A 37 -12.95 -17.11 -4.66
C GLY A 37 -11.58 -16.47 -4.87
N ILE A 38 -10.91 -16.00 -3.82
CA ILE A 38 -9.50 -15.61 -3.88
C ILE A 38 -8.64 -16.74 -3.29
N PRO A 39 -7.59 -17.22 -3.99
CA PRO A 39 -6.69 -18.23 -3.47
C PRO A 39 -6.05 -17.79 -2.14
N ALA A 40 -5.99 -18.69 -1.15
CA ALA A 40 -5.41 -18.39 0.16
C ALA A 40 -3.99 -17.82 0.08
N GLU A 41 -3.16 -18.40 -0.80
CA GLU A 41 -1.79 -17.93 -1.02
C GLU A 41 -1.73 -16.48 -1.53
N ALA A 42 -2.70 -16.04 -2.33
CA ALA A 42 -2.77 -14.67 -2.80
C ALA A 42 -3.15 -13.70 -1.66
N VAL A 43 -4.05 -14.12 -0.78
CA VAL A 43 -4.41 -13.37 0.44
C VAL A 43 -3.21 -13.27 1.38
N ASP A 44 -2.45 -14.35 1.56
CA ASP A 44 -1.26 -14.35 2.40
C ASP A 44 -0.15 -13.45 1.84
N ARG A 45 0.08 -13.47 0.52
CA ARG A 45 1.00 -12.51 -0.12
C ARG A 45 0.53 -11.07 0.05
N LEU A 46 -0.78 -10.81 -0.03
CA LEU A 46 -1.33 -9.47 0.18
C LEU A 46 -1.08 -8.98 1.61
N ARG A 47 -1.22 -9.84 2.61
CA ARG A 47 -0.88 -9.52 4.02
C ARG A 47 0.57 -9.11 4.17
N LEU A 48 1.49 -9.86 3.57
CA LEU A 48 2.92 -9.53 3.60
C LEU A 48 3.22 -8.16 2.96
N ILE A 49 2.55 -7.83 1.86
CA ILE A 49 2.69 -6.51 1.21
C ILE A 49 2.16 -5.39 2.12
N LEU A 50 1.04 -5.62 2.81
CA LEU A 50 0.45 -4.65 3.74
C LEU A 50 1.33 -4.45 4.99
N ASP A 51 1.95 -5.50 5.51
CA ASP A 51 2.88 -5.42 6.64
C ASP A 51 4.12 -4.59 6.28
N ASP A 52 4.69 -4.80 5.10
CA ASP A 52 5.82 -4.01 4.60
C ASP A 52 5.42 -2.54 4.39
N TYR A 53 4.24 -2.29 3.84
CA TYR A 53 3.68 -0.95 3.72
C TYR A 53 3.53 -0.25 5.09
N ASP A 54 3.01 -0.95 6.10
CA ASP A 54 2.84 -0.41 7.45
C ASP A 54 4.20 -0.08 8.09
N ALA A 55 5.21 -0.93 7.89
CA ALA A 55 6.57 -0.67 8.35
C ALA A 55 7.20 0.57 7.66
N GLN A 56 7.01 0.72 6.34
CA GLN A 56 7.53 1.87 5.60
C GLN A 56 6.84 3.18 5.98
N THR A 57 5.51 3.16 6.14
CA THR A 57 4.75 4.35 6.54
C THR A 57 5.04 4.78 7.97
N ALA A 58 5.29 3.84 8.88
CA ALA A 58 5.76 4.16 10.24
C ALA A 58 7.08 4.94 10.19
N ARG A 59 8.06 4.49 9.38
CA ARG A 59 9.34 5.19 9.21
C ARG A 59 9.16 6.59 8.62
N LEU A 60 8.35 6.74 7.58
CA LEU A 60 8.08 8.04 6.95
C LEU A 60 7.43 9.04 7.93
N ARG A 61 6.57 8.55 8.83
CA ARG A 61 5.98 9.38 9.88
C ARG A 61 7.05 9.88 10.85
N ASP A 62 7.98 9.01 11.22
CA ASP A 62 9.05 9.32 12.17
C ASP A 62 10.13 10.23 11.53
N GLU A 63 10.28 10.19 10.21
CA GLU A 63 11.16 11.06 9.40
C GLU A 63 10.54 12.42 9.06
N LYS A 64 9.25 12.62 9.34
CA LYS A 64 8.58 13.89 9.04
C LYS A 64 9.31 15.00 9.81
N PRO A 65 9.83 16.05 9.14
CA PRO A 65 10.47 17.15 9.85
C PRO A 65 9.50 17.67 10.90
N HIS A 66 9.93 17.75 12.15
CA HIS A 66 9.23 18.62 13.11
C HIS A 66 9.10 19.95 12.39
N SER A 67 7.87 20.41 12.17
CA SER A 67 7.62 21.82 11.91
C SER A 67 8.06 22.58 13.16
N GLY A 68 9.37 22.76 13.30
CA GLY A 68 10.02 23.63 14.26
C GLY A 68 9.63 25.04 13.87
N GLY A 69 9.02 25.73 14.83
CA GLY A 69 8.50 27.07 14.64
C GLY A 69 9.57 28.07 14.21
N ALA A 70 9.09 29.07 13.50
CA ALA A 70 9.61 30.42 13.50
C ALA A 70 8.39 31.35 13.52
#